data_AF-A0A382LZ52-F1
#
_entry.id   AF-A0A382LZ52-F1
#
_cell.length_a   1.000
_cell.length_b   1.000
_cell.length_c   1.000
_cell.angle_alpha   90.00
_cell.angle_beta   90.00
_cell.angle_gamma   90.00
#
_symmetry.space_group_name_H-M   'P 1'
#
loop_
_entity.id
_entity.type
_entity.pdbx_description
1 polymer ?
#
loop_
_entity_poly.entity_id
_entity_poly.type
_entity_poly.pdbx_seq_one_letter_code
_entity_poly.pdbx_strand_id
1 'polypeptide(L)' 'MKKLDLHGLTLEEAFDEFTDFIYEAYKNNFSKVEIVTGKSGQIRKEFPYWSENNHQVRSIEISWHGGSFIVKLQKKY' A
#
# COMPACT_ATOMS: atom_id res chain seq x y z
N MET A 1 -3.74 10.24 8.54
CA MET A 1 -3.19 9.05 7.86
C MET A 1 -3.48 9.22 6.38
N LYS A 2 -2.46 9.19 5.52
CA LYS A 2 -2.69 9.27 4.06
C LYS A 2 -3.31 7.96 3.56
N LYS A 3 -4.11 8.07 2.52
CA LYS A 3 -4.86 6.95 1.94
C LYS A 3 -4.73 6.98 0.41
N LEU A 4 -4.55 5.81 -0.18
CA LEU A 4 -4.60 5.59 -1.63
C LEU A 4 -5.73 4.60 -1.93
N ASP A 5 -6.50 4.87 -2.99
CA ASP A 5 -7.52 3.96 -3.49
C ASP A 5 -7.08 3.38 -4.83
N LEU A 6 -6.80 2.07 -4.84
CA LEU A 6 -6.41 1.33 -6.04
C LEU A 6 -7.59 0.60 -6.67
N HIS A 7 -8.78 0.68 -6.06
CA HIS A 7 -9.93 -0.06 -6.54
C HIS A 7 -10.37 0.44 -7.93
N GLY A 8 -10.51 -0.49 -8.87
CA GLY A 8 -10.97 -0.20 -10.23
C GLY A 8 -9.85 0.15 -11.21
N LEU A 9 -8.60 0.24 -10.75
CA LEU A 9 -7.44 0.31 -11.63
C LEU A 9 -7.12 -1.06 -12.24
N THR A 10 -6.39 -1.07 -13.34
CA THR A 10 -5.70 -2.28 -13.80
C THR A 10 -4.57 -2.65 -12.84
N LEU A 11 -4.04 -3.87 -12.97
CA LEU A 11 -2.98 -4.35 -12.09
C LEU A 11 -1.68 -3.54 -12.22
N GLU A 12 -1.34 -3.14 -13.45
CA GLU A 12 -0.14 -2.35 -13.78
C GLU A 12 -0.27 -0.93 -13.22
N GLU A 13 -1.37 -0.23 -13.54
CA GLU A 13 -1.65 1.11 -12.99
C GLU A 13 -1.64 1.11 -11.46
N ALA A 14 -2.23 0.08 -10.84
CA ALA A 14 -2.27 -0.02 -9.39
C ALA A 14 -0.89 -0.23 -8.75
N PHE A 15 0.00 -0.95 -9.43
CA PHE A 15 1.37 -1.18 -8.98
C PHE A 15 2.22 0.09 -9.06
N ASP A 16 2.10 0.83 -10.17
CA ASP A 16 2.80 2.09 -10.37
C ASP A 16 2.34 3.14 -9.35
N GLU A 17 1.03 3.34 -9.21
CA GLU A 17 0.43 4.26 -8.23
C GLU A 17 0.81 3.89 -6.79
N PHE A 18 0.82 2.60 -6.45
CA PHE A 18 1.29 2.12 -5.15
C PHE A 18 2.75 2.50 -4.90
N THR A 19 3.63 2.25 -5.87
CA THR A 19 5.08 2.47 -5.72
C THR A 19 5.39 3.94 -5.52
N ASP A 20 4.81 4.81 -6.35
CA ASP A 20 4.98 6.26 -6.24
C ASP A 20 4.41 6.80 -4.92
N PHE A 21 3.23 6.34 -4.52
CA PHE A 21 2.61 6.77 -3.28
C PHE A 21 3.41 6.35 -2.04
N ILE A 22 3.95 5.13 -1.99
CA ILE A 22 4.80 4.67 -0.89
C ILE A 22 6.09 5.47 -0.83
N TYR A 23 6.71 5.73 -1.98
CA TYR A 23 7.92 6.53 -2.07
C TYR A 23 7.70 7.95 -1.53
N GLU A 24 6.63 8.62 -1.97
CA GLU A 24 6.26 9.94 -1.48
C GLU A 24 5.91 9.92 0.01
N ALA A 25 5.15 8.93 0.48
CA ALA A 25 4.80 8.82 1.89
C ALA A 25 6.04 8.63 2.77
N TYR A 26 7.00 7.81 2.33
CA TYR A 26 8.28 7.62 3.00
C TYR A 26 9.11 8.91 3.01
N LYS A 27 9.21 9.60 1.86
CA LYS A 27 9.94 10.88 1.74
C LYS A 27 9.42 11.93 2.72
N ASN A 28 8.10 11.99 2.89
CA ASN A 28 7.38 12.90 3.77
C ASN A 28 7.32 12.43 5.25
N ASN A 29 8.07 11.40 5.64
CA ASN A 29 8.16 10.89 7.01
C ASN A 29 6.82 10.40 7.60
N PHE A 30 5.90 9.90 6.77
CA PHE A 30 4.71 9.24 7.32
C PHE A 30 5.11 7.91 7.98
N SER A 31 4.56 7.64 9.16
CA SER A 31 4.80 6.37 9.87
C SER A 31 3.94 5.21 9.34
N LYS A 32 2.75 5.54 8.80
CA LYS A 32 1.82 4.59 8.20
C LYS A 32 0.87 5.26 7.22
N VAL A 33 0.39 4.46 6.27
CA VAL A 33 -0.62 4.82 5.27
C VAL A 33 -1.66 3.71 5.15
N GLU A 34 -2.77 3.99 4.48
CA GLU A 34 -3.81 3.01 4.15
C GLU A 34 -3.93 2.84 2.64
N ILE A 35 -3.96 1.60 2.16
CA ILE A 35 -4.14 1.28 0.74
C ILE A 35 -5.43 0.48 0.58
N VAL A 36 -6.39 1.00 -0.18
CA VAL A 36 -7.64 0.31 -0.51
C VAL A 36 -7.43 -0.54 -1.75
N THR A 37 -7.67 -1.83 -1.62
CA THR A 37 -7.58 -2.81 -2.71
C THR A 37 -8.93 -3.45 -3.02
N GLY A 38 -9.96 -3.15 -2.21
CA GLY A 38 -11.22 -3.88 -2.20
C GLY A 38 -11.14 -5.18 -1.36
N LYS A 39 -12.27 -5.89 -1.30
CA LYS A 39 -12.39 -7.15 -0.53
C LYS A 39 -11.96 -8.39 -1.34
N SER A 40 -11.79 -8.25 -2.64
CA SER A 40 -11.45 -9.33 -3.59
C SER A 40 -10.69 -8.73 -4.79
N GLY A 41 -10.37 -9.54 -5.81
CA GLY A 41 -9.70 -9.10 -7.04
C GLY A 41 -8.20 -9.38 -7.08
N GLN A 42 -7.57 -9.12 -8.23
CA GLN A 42 -6.16 -9.41 -8.45
C GLN A 42 -5.25 -8.47 -7.66
N ILE A 43 -5.52 -7.16 -7.65
CA ILE A 43 -4.75 -6.17 -6.87
C ILE A 43 -4.62 -6.62 -5.41
N ARG A 44 -5.71 -7.02 -4.78
CA ARG A 44 -5.69 -7.52 -3.40
C ARG A 44 -4.78 -8.74 -3.21
N LYS A 45 -4.75 -9.66 -4.18
CA LYS A 45 -3.93 -10.88 -4.13
C LYS A 45 -2.44 -10.57 -4.30
N GLU A 46 -2.12 -9.61 -5.16
CA GLU A 46 -0.75 -9.22 -5.48
C GLU A 46 -0.15 -8.26 -4.44
N PHE A 47 -0.97 -7.42 -3.81
CA PHE A 47 -0.55 -6.38 -2.89
C PHE A 47 0.41 -6.83 -1.77
N PRO A 48 0.23 -8.00 -1.12
CA PRO A 48 1.20 -8.51 -0.15
C PRO A 48 2.60 -8.71 -0.74
N TYR A 49 2.71 -9.21 -1.98
CA TYR A 49 3.98 -9.41 -2.67
C TYR A 49 4.63 -8.08 -3.04
N TRP A 50 3.87 -7.11 -3.51
CA TRP A 50 4.39 -5.76 -3.78
C TRP A 50 4.98 -5.13 -2.51
N SER A 51 4.28 -5.30 -1.39
CA SER A 51 4.70 -4.79 -0.09
C SER A 51 5.95 -5.49 0.44
N GLU A 52 6.07 -6.81 0.25
CA GLU A 52 7.25 -7.60 0.64
C GLU A 52 8.49 -7.21 -0.16
N ASN A 53 8.32 -6.88 -1.45
CA ASN A 53 9.42 -6.49 -2.35
C ASN A 53 9.77 -5.00 -2.29
N ASN A 54 9.08 -4.18 -1.48
CA ASN A 54 9.34 -2.75 -1.35
C ASN A 54 10.14 -2.44 -0.07
N HIS A 55 11.40 -2.02 -0.21
CA HIS A 55 12.30 -1.73 0.91
C HIS A 55 11.84 -0.61 1.86
N GLN A 56 10.89 0.23 1.44
CA GLN A 56 10.34 1.32 2.27
C GLN A 56 9.18 0.83 3.14
N VAL A 57 8.61 -0.34 2.84
CA VAL A 57 7.58 -0.97 3.64
C VAL A 57 8.23 -1.79 4.76
N ARG A 58 7.67 -1.68 5.96
CA ARG A 58 8.09 -2.47 7.13
C ARG A 58 7.18 -3.65 7.38
N SER A 59 5.87 -3.41 7.32
CA SER A 59 4.87 -4.47 7.49
C SER A 59 3.51 -3.99 6.96
N ILE A 60 2.62 -4.95 6.71
CA ILE A 60 1.23 -4.69 6.34
C ILE A 60 0.28 -5.40 7.30
N GLU A 61 -0.86 -4.79 7.55
CA GLU A 61 -1.94 -5.33 8.38
C GLU A 61 -3.27 -5.15 7.65
N ILE A 62 -4.09 -6.19 7.58
CA ILE A 62 -5.43 -6.08 6.99
C ILE A 62 -6.29 -5.19 7.91
N SER A 63 -7.04 -4.26 7.32
CA SER A 63 -7.96 -3.41 8.08
C SER A 63 -9.15 -4.21 8.63
N TRP A 64 -9.81 -3.70 9.67
CA TRP A 64 -10.94 -4.37 10.33
C TRP A 64 -12.11 -4.69 9.38
N HIS A 65 -12.34 -3.85 8.37
CA HIS A 65 -13.39 -4.03 7.37
C HIS A 65 -12.95 -4.93 6.20
N GLY A 66 -11.68 -5.36 6.20
CA GLY A 66 -11.10 -6.30 5.24
C GLY A 66 -10.96 -5.77 3.82
N GLY A 67 -11.18 -4.47 3.57
CA GLY A 67 -11.15 -3.87 2.22
C GLY A 67 -9.87 -3.08 1.91
N SER A 68 -8.96 -2.98 2.88
CA SER A 68 -7.73 -2.22 2.77
C SER A 68 -6.62 -2.85 3.62
N PHE A 69 -5.41 -2.34 3.43
CA PHE A 69 -4.24 -2.67 4.23
C PHE A 69 -3.70 -1.40 4.88
N ILE A 70 -3.36 -1.49 6.16
CA ILE A 70 -2.53 -0.51 6.85
C ILE A 70 -1.07 -0.88 6.60
N VAL A 71 -0.36 0.00 5.91
CA VAL A 71 1.06 -0.17 5.57
C VAL A 71 1.88 0.66 6.55
N LYS A 72 2.76 -0.01 7.30
CA LYS A 72 3.74 0.65 8.18
C LYS A 72 5.02 0.87 7.39
N LEU A 73 5.53 2.09 7.41
CA LEU A 73 6.73 2.46 6.66
C LEU A 73 7.98 2.36 7.53
N GLN A 74 9.14 2.16 6.89
CA GLN A 74 10.43 2.26 7.56
C GLN A 74 10.66 3.67 8.10
N LYS A 75 11.46 3.79 9.16
CA LYS A 75 11.91 5.12 9.62
C LYS A 75 12.94 5.66 8.64
N LYS A 76 12.79 6.93 8.25
CA LYS A 76 13.86 7.67 7.59
C LYS A 76 14.89 8.03 8.65
N TYR A 77 16.15 7.65 8.43
CA TYR A 77 17.28 7.99 9.27
C TYR A 77 17.88 9.34 8.83
#